data_AF-A0A531MTM4-F1
#
_entry.id   AF-A0A531MTM4-F1
#
_cell.length_a   1.000
_cell.length_b   1.000
_cell.length_c   1.000
_cell.angle_alpha   90.00
_cell.angle_beta   90.00
_cell.angle_gamma   90.00
#
_symmetry.space_group_name_H-M   'P 1'
#
loop_
_entity.id
_entity.type
_entity.pdbx_description
1 polymer ?
#
loop_
_entity_poly.entity_id
_entity_poly.type
_entity_poly.pdbx_seq_one_letter_code
_entity_poly.pdbx_strand_id
1 'polypeptide(L)' 'MTNVSLTGLARDLARRAAEGRPVRIGVIGSGEMGTDLVTQGMLMPGIAVCAVSTRRPHTARDAIRIA' A
#
# COMPACT_ATOMS: atom_id res chain seq x y z
N MET A 1 -13.31 8.39 1.64
CA MET A 1 -14.43 7.75 2.37
C MET A 1 -15.22 6.91 1.38
N THR A 2 -15.58 5.68 1.73
CA THR A 2 -16.37 4.79 0.86
C THR A 2 -17.84 5.19 0.89
N ASN A 3 -18.57 4.95 -0.20
CA ASN A 3 -20.02 5.19 -0.30
C ASN A 3 -20.88 4.00 0.20
N VAL A 4 -20.26 3.07 0.91
CA VAL A 4 -20.87 1.83 1.42
C VAL A 4 -20.39 1.56 2.85
N SER A 5 -21.23 0.85 3.61
CA SER A 5 -20.87 0.33 4.93
C SER A 5 -19.72 -0.68 4.85
N LEU A 6 -18.74 -0.56 5.74
CA LEU A 6 -17.61 -1.48 5.77
C LEU A 6 -18.01 -2.83 6.36
N THR A 7 -17.82 -3.89 5.58
CA THR A 7 -18.07 -5.28 5.99
C THR A 7 -16.87 -6.17 5.61
N GLY A 8 -16.82 -7.38 6.17
CA GLY A 8 -15.77 -8.36 5.87
C GLY A 8 -14.36 -7.79 6.01
N LEU A 9 -13.53 -8.02 4.98
CA LEU A 9 -12.13 -7.59 4.93
C LEU A 9 -11.96 -6.08 5.07
N ALA A 10 -12.85 -5.28 4.46
CA ALA A 10 -12.75 -3.82 4.51
C ALA A 10 -12.91 -3.29 5.94
N ARG A 11 -13.82 -3.91 6.73
CA ARG A 11 -13.98 -3.61 8.16
C ARG A 11 -12.74 -3.99 8.96
N ASP A 12 -12.17 -5.16 8.69
CA ASP A 12 -11.02 -5.67 9.45
C ASP A 12 -9.74 -4.84 9.20
N LEU A 13 -9.55 -4.39 7.96
CA LEU A 13 -8.47 -3.49 7.58
C LEU A 13 -8.65 -2.09 8.20
N ALA A 14 -9.87 -1.53 8.18
CA ALA A 14 -10.16 -0.27 8.86
C ALA A 14 -9.89 -0.35 10.37
N ARG A 15 -10.23 -1.47 11.03
CA ARG A 15 -9.89 -1.69 12.44
C ARG A 15 -8.37 -1.67 12.66
N ARG A 16 -7.58 -2.36 11.83
CA ARG A 16 -6.10 -2.33 11.92
C ARG A 16 -5.54 -0.92 11.77
N ALA A 17 -6.14 -0.10 10.91
CA ALA A 17 -5.78 1.30 10.75
C ALA A 17 -6.05 2.09 12.05
N ALA A 18 -7.24 1.95 12.62
CA ALA A 18 -7.64 2.62 13.86
C ALA A 18 -6.79 2.21 15.07
N GLU A 19 -6.37 0.94 15.13
CA GLU A 19 -5.45 0.42 16.16
C GLU A 19 -3.99 0.89 15.98
N GLY A 20 -3.66 1.61 14.89
CA GLY A 20 -2.28 1.96 14.57
C GLY A 20 -1.39 0.75 14.25
N ARG A 21 -2.00 -0.39 13.87
CA ARG A 21 -1.32 -1.67 13.62
C ARG A 21 -1.59 -2.18 12.20
N PRO A 22 -1.16 -1.45 11.16
CA PRO A 22 -1.36 -1.84 9.77
C PRO A 22 -0.58 -3.10 9.43
N VAL A 23 -1.01 -3.80 8.38
CA VAL A 23 -0.19 -4.82 7.72
C VAL A 23 0.92 -4.09 6.95
N ARG A 24 2.17 -4.40 7.30
CA ARG A 24 3.35 -3.78 6.69
C ARG A 24 3.85 -4.66 5.56
N ILE A 25 4.00 -4.09 4.38
CA ILE A 25 4.45 -4.80 3.18
C ILE A 25 5.74 -4.20 2.64
N GLY A 26 6.60 -5.08 2.13
CA GLY A 26 7.76 -4.72 1.32
C GLY A 26 7.52 -5.16 -0.12
N VAL A 27 7.78 -4.28 -1.07
CA VAL A 27 7.63 -4.55 -2.51
C VAL A 27 9.01 -4.78 -3.12
N ILE A 28 9.20 -5.90 -3.83
CA ILE A 28 10.45 -6.18 -4.56
C ILE A 28 10.17 -6.05 -6.05
N GLY A 29 10.80 -5.06 -6.66
CA GLY A 29 10.56 -4.63 -8.02
C GLY A 29 9.73 -3.35 -8.05
N SER A 30 10.10 -2.44 -8.96
CA SER A 30 9.40 -1.17 -9.20
C SER A 30 9.22 -0.96 -10.72
N GLY A 31 8.82 -2.01 -11.43
CA GLY A 31 8.20 -1.90 -12.75
C GLY A 31 6.68 -1.76 -12.59
N GLU A 32 5.90 -1.96 -13.65
CA GLU A 32 4.44 -1.77 -13.65
C GLU A 32 3.73 -2.37 -12.43
N MET A 33 3.83 -3.68 -12.23
CA MET A 33 3.14 -4.36 -11.11
C MET A 33 3.61 -3.87 -9.73
N GLY A 34 4.90 -3.57 -9.59
CA GLY A 34 5.47 -3.08 -8.33
C GLY A 34 4.93 -1.69 -7.99
N THR A 35 4.85 -0.83 -9.00
CA THR A 35 4.20 0.48 -8.90
C THR A 35 2.73 0.35 -8.54
N ASP A 36 1.97 -0.52 -9.22
CA ASP A 36 0.54 -0.71 -8.94
C ASP A 36 0.29 -1.15 -7.49
N LEU A 37 1.15 -2.02 -6.95
CA LEU A 37 1.09 -2.43 -5.55
C LEU A 37 1.38 -1.28 -4.58
N VAL A 38 2.33 -0.40 -4.92
CA VAL A 38 2.63 0.80 -4.12
C VAL A 38 1.43 1.75 -4.15
N THR A 39 0.94 2.10 -5.35
CA THR A 39 -0.20 2.98 -5.57
C THR A 39 -1.43 2.48 -4.82
N GLN A 40 -1.83 1.23 -5.05
CA GLN A 40 -3.02 0.69 -4.41
C GLN A 40 -2.83 0.51 -2.90
N GLY A 41 -1.65 0.05 -2.47
CA GLY A 41 -1.34 -0.12 -1.05
C GLY A 41 -1.43 1.20 -0.26
N MET A 42 -1.04 2.33 -0.86
CA MET A 42 -1.13 3.65 -0.24
C MET A 42 -2.58 4.17 -0.11
N LEU A 43 -3.51 3.67 -0.93
CA LEU A 43 -4.93 4.03 -0.88
C LEU A 43 -5.76 3.16 0.07
N MET A 44 -5.19 2.05 0.58
CA MET A 44 -5.89 1.07 1.41
C MET A 44 -5.70 1.33 2.91
N PRO A 45 -6.78 1.61 3.67
CA PRO A 45 -6.70 1.70 5.12
C PRO A 45 -6.14 0.40 5.73
N GLY A 46 -5.23 0.53 6.69
CA GLY A 46 -4.69 -0.63 7.40
C GLY A 46 -3.62 -1.42 6.63
N ILE A 47 -3.20 -0.93 5.46
CA ILE A 47 -2.01 -1.36 4.74
C ILE A 47 -0.94 -0.27 4.82
N ALA A 48 0.32 -0.65 4.97
CA ALA A 48 1.45 0.26 4.94
C ALA A 48 2.56 -0.31 4.04
N VAL A 49 2.87 0.40 2.96
CA VAL A 49 4.05 0.11 2.13
C VAL A 49 5.27 0.68 2.86
N CYS A 50 6.11 -0.20 3.42
CA CYS A 50 7.22 0.21 4.28
C CYS A 50 8.59 0.18 3.59
N ALA A 51 8.72 -0.60 2.51
CA ALA A 51 9.97 -0.71 1.78
C ALA A 51 9.71 -1.05 0.31
N VAL A 52 10.54 -0.50 -0.57
CA VAL A 52 10.61 -0.89 -1.98
C VAL A 52 12.06 -1.21 -2.31
N SER A 53 12.31 -2.41 -2.83
CA SER A 53 13.63 -2.85 -3.30
C SER A 53 13.64 -2.99 -4.81
N THR A 54 14.68 -2.50 -5.47
CA THR A 54 14.85 -2.58 -6.92
C THR A 54 16.31 -2.48 -7.30
N ARG A 55 16.68 -3.02 -8.46
CA ARG A 55 18.06 -2.95 -8.99
C ARG A 55 18.53 -1.51 -9.24
N ARG A 56 17.62 -0.61 -9.59
CA ARG A 56 17.90 0.80 -9.91
C ARG A 56 17.16 1.70 -8.93
N PRO A 57 17.81 2.21 -7.86
CA PRO A 57 17.11 2.87 -6.75
C PRO A 57 16.19 4.04 -7.15
N HIS A 58 16.48 4.75 -8.24
CA HIS A 58 15.62 5.84 -8.74
C HIS A 58 14.22 5.35 -9.13
N THR A 59 14.08 4.13 -9.66
CA THR A 59 12.77 3.63 -10.11
C THR A 59 11.81 3.37 -8.94
N ALA A 60 12.32 3.10 -7.74
CA ALA A 60 11.48 3.04 -6.54
C ALA A 60 10.93 4.42 -6.16
N ARG A 61 11.74 5.48 -6.32
CA ARG A 61 11.30 6.86 -6.08
C ARG A 61 10.27 7.30 -7.12
N ASP A 62 10.46 6.89 -8.37
CA ASP A 62 9.53 7.19 -9.45
C ASP A 62 8.18 6.52 -9.20
N ALA A 63 8.17 5.24 -8.81
CA ALA A 63 6.96 4.52 -8.41
C ALA A 63 6.22 5.20 -7.24
N ILE A 64 6.95 5.67 -6.22
CA ILE A 64 6.35 6.40 -5.08
C ILE A 64 5.80 7.76 -5.50
N ARG A 65 6.36 8.42 -6.52
CA ARG A 65 5.91 9.76 -6.95
C ARG A 65 4.57 9.73 -7.69
N ILE A 66 4.26 8.61 -8.33
CA ILE A 66 3.01 8.42 -9.07
C ILE A 66 1.91 7.73 -8.27
N ALA A 67 2.27 7.13 -7.14
CA ALA A 67 1.36 6.61 -6.13
C ALA A 67 0.73 7.74 -5.30
#